data_AF-A0A8B6Y4M4-F1
#
_entry.id   AF-A0A8B6Y4M4-F1
#
_cell.length_a   1.000
_cell.length_b   1.000
_cell.length_c   1.000
_cell.angle_alpha   90.00
_cell.angle_beta   90.00
_cell.angle_gamma   90.00
#
_symmetry.space_group_name_H-M   'P 1'
#
loop_
_entity.id
_entity.type
_entity.pdbx_description
1 polymer ?
#
loop_
_entity_poly.entity_id
_entity_poly.type
_entity_poly.pdbx_seq_one_letter_code
_entity_poly.pdbx_strand_id
1 'polypeptide(L)'
;RGKHGTDVFRGQVQAYQDQGLNNSQIARRFGCSRKKVISAIKLFNNTSSLSNKKRKFRERKTTPREDAAIVCIAKLNPFAGAPKIKEQIAQNLKLNLSVSTVKSRLRENKLFGRVARKKPLVLKRILVIVWGSFSWSGVGTLYRIQGTVDQHIYKEILENVMLPYAQENLPLVWKFQQDNDPKHTTKRIKVWLTANKIDVLGWPAQSLDLNPIENLWKEVDRNINRLTATNLDHL
;
A
#
# COMPACT_ATOMS: atom_id res chain seq x y z
N ARG A 1 -12.77 22.76 -26.66
CA ARG A 1 -12.22 22.60 -28.03
C ARG A 1 -13.36 22.86 -29.02
N GLY A 2 -13.17 23.73 -30.02
CA GLY A 2 -14.27 24.15 -30.90
C GLY A 2 -14.84 22.99 -31.72
N LYS A 3 -16.17 22.86 -31.75
CA LYS A 3 -16.94 21.76 -32.38
C LYS A 3 -16.61 21.51 -33.87
N HIS A 4 -16.00 22.48 -34.55
CA HIS A 4 -15.80 22.50 -36.01
C HIS A 4 -14.33 22.42 -36.44
N GLY A 5 -13.40 22.13 -35.52
CA GLY A 5 -11.97 21.91 -35.85
C GLY A 5 -11.60 20.42 -35.99
N THR A 6 -12.60 19.56 -36.01
CA THR A 6 -12.49 18.10 -35.99
C THR A 6 -12.50 17.53 -37.40
N ASP A 7 -11.91 16.35 -37.56
CA ASP A 7 -11.83 15.65 -38.84
C ASP A 7 -13.23 15.26 -39.33
N VAL A 8 -14.15 14.99 -38.39
CA VAL A 8 -15.58 14.74 -38.63
C VAL A 8 -16.25 15.93 -39.33
N PHE A 9 -16.02 17.16 -38.84
CA PHE A 9 -16.60 18.35 -39.45
C PHE A 9 -16.11 18.52 -40.91
N ARG A 10 -14.83 18.26 -41.17
CA ARG A 10 -14.28 18.35 -42.54
C ARG A 10 -14.83 17.28 -43.46
N GLY A 11 -15.00 16.05 -42.96
CA GLY A 11 -15.63 14.96 -43.71
C GLY A 11 -17.08 15.27 -44.08
N GLN A 12 -17.85 15.85 -43.16
CA GLN A 12 -19.23 16.25 -43.46
C GLN A 12 -19.29 17.45 -44.42
N VAL A 13 -18.36 18.41 -44.33
CA VAL A 13 -18.25 19.50 -45.31
C VAL A 13 -17.98 18.95 -46.72
N GLN A 14 -17.10 17.96 -46.85
CA GLN A 14 -16.83 17.30 -48.14
C GLN A 14 -18.09 16.60 -48.67
N ALA A 15 -18.78 15.82 -47.83
CA ALA A 15 -20.01 15.13 -48.22
C ALA A 15 -21.10 16.09 -48.73
N TYR A 16 -21.28 17.25 -48.10
CA TYR A 16 -22.24 18.25 -48.58
C TYR A 16 -21.79 18.96 -49.86
N GLN A 17 -20.48 19.06 -50.09
CA GLN A 17 -19.94 19.58 -51.35
C GLN A 17 -20.16 18.58 -52.49
N ASP A 18 -20.03 17.28 -52.23
CA ASP A 18 -20.33 16.21 -53.19
C ASP A 18 -21.83 16.15 -53.54
N GLN A 19 -22.70 16.57 -52.60
CA GLN A 19 -24.14 16.78 -52.81
C GLN A 19 -24.48 18.09 -53.54
N GLY A 20 -23.48 18.89 -53.92
CA GLY A 20 -23.67 20.14 -54.67
C GLY A 20 -24.13 21.34 -53.85
N LEU A 21 -24.08 21.29 -52.51
CA LEU A 21 -24.44 22.43 -51.68
C LEU A 21 -23.37 23.54 -51.76
N ASN A 22 -23.82 24.80 -51.74
CA ASN A 22 -22.89 25.93 -51.75
C ASN A 22 -22.27 26.19 -50.36
N ASN A 23 -21.09 26.83 -50.35
CA ASN A 23 -20.34 27.10 -49.13
C ASN A 23 -21.13 27.92 -48.08
N SER A 24 -22.09 28.73 -48.50
CA SER A 24 -22.94 29.53 -47.60
C SER A 24 -24.06 28.70 -46.96
N GLN A 25 -24.65 27.76 -47.69
CA GLN A 25 -25.64 26.79 -47.21
C GLN A 25 -24.99 25.83 -46.21
N ILE A 26 -23.80 25.32 -46.53
CA ILE A 26 -23.01 24.48 -45.64
C ILE A 26 -22.69 25.23 -44.33
N ALA A 27 -22.22 26.48 -44.45
CA ALA A 27 -21.92 27.32 -43.30
C ALA A 27 -23.14 27.55 -42.39
N ARG A 28 -24.31 27.81 -42.99
CA ARG A 28 -25.59 28.00 -42.28
C ARG A 28 -26.04 26.72 -41.57
N ARG A 29 -25.92 25.56 -42.22
CA ARG A 29 -26.30 24.25 -41.67
C ARG A 29 -25.46 23.85 -40.45
N PHE A 30 -24.18 24.23 -40.46
CA PHE A 30 -23.27 23.98 -39.34
C PHE A 30 -23.21 25.12 -38.30
N GLY A 31 -23.93 26.23 -38.50
CA GLY A 31 -23.85 27.40 -37.62
C GLY A 31 -22.44 27.97 -37.51
N CYS A 32 -21.66 27.93 -38.59
CA CYS A 32 -20.26 28.36 -38.61
C CYS A 32 -20.00 29.44 -39.68
N SER A 33 -18.86 30.12 -39.59
CA SER A 33 -18.52 31.15 -40.57
C SER A 33 -18.17 30.53 -41.93
N ARG A 34 -18.56 31.19 -43.03
CA ARG A 34 -18.19 30.78 -44.40
C ARG A 34 -16.68 30.61 -44.57
N LYS A 35 -15.87 31.44 -43.90
CA LYS A 35 -14.40 31.32 -43.87
C LYS A 35 -13.93 29.96 -43.36
N LYS A 36 -14.62 29.35 -42.38
CA LYS A 36 -14.27 28.02 -41.86
C LYS A 36 -14.52 26.92 -42.88
N VAL A 37 -15.67 26.92 -43.55
CA VAL A 37 -15.99 25.98 -44.64
C VAL A 37 -14.94 26.10 -45.76
N ILE A 38 -14.63 27.33 -46.19
CA ILE A 38 -13.59 27.58 -47.21
C ILE A 38 -12.23 27.06 -46.75
N SER A 39 -11.84 27.28 -45.50
CA SER A 39 -10.56 26.79 -44.98
C SER A 39 -10.49 25.26 -44.90
N ALA A 40 -11.60 24.59 -44.61
CA ALA A 40 -11.68 23.13 -44.58
C ALA A 40 -11.50 22.53 -46.00
N ILE A 41 -12.19 23.09 -46.99
CA ILE A 41 -12.09 22.67 -48.39
C ILE A 41 -10.68 22.91 -48.93
N LYS A 42 -10.10 24.09 -48.66
CA LYS A 42 -8.71 24.41 -49.05
C LYS A 42 -7.70 23.42 -48.45
N LEU A 43 -7.90 23.00 -47.22
CA LEU A 43 -7.03 22.02 -46.57
C LEU A 43 -7.14 20.64 -47.21
N PHE A 44 -8.35 20.19 -47.55
CA PHE A 44 -8.57 18.91 -48.23
C PHE A 44 -7.95 18.91 -49.64
N ASN A 45 -8.21 19.92 -50.46
CA ASN A 45 -7.65 20.01 -51.81
C ASN A 45 -6.11 20.00 -51.83
N ASN A 46 -5.48 20.61 -50.81
CA ASN A 46 -4.03 20.69 -50.72
C ASN A 46 -3.36 19.45 -50.11
N THR A 47 -4.07 18.63 -49.34
CA THR A 47 -3.47 17.56 -48.52
C THR A 47 -4.09 16.19 -48.74
N SER A 48 -5.22 16.10 -49.47
CA SER A 48 -6.08 14.93 -49.63
C SER A 48 -6.41 14.21 -48.31
N SER A 49 -6.30 14.92 -47.18
CA SER A 49 -6.46 14.38 -45.83
C SER A 49 -7.38 15.27 -45.02
N LEU A 50 -8.33 14.64 -44.32
CA LEU A 50 -9.26 15.32 -43.42
C LEU A 50 -8.64 15.54 -42.02
N SER A 51 -7.52 14.86 -41.75
CA SER A 51 -6.84 14.85 -40.46
C SER A 51 -5.95 16.08 -40.26
N ASN A 52 -5.88 16.56 -39.02
CA ASN A 52 -4.89 17.56 -38.66
C ASN A 52 -3.47 16.97 -38.75
N LYS A 53 -2.55 17.66 -39.45
CA LYS A 53 -1.13 17.32 -39.40
C LYS A 53 -0.67 17.27 -37.94
N LYS A 54 0.13 16.26 -37.59
CA LYS A 54 0.76 16.18 -36.27
C LYS A 54 1.55 17.48 -36.06
N ARG A 55 1.25 18.17 -34.96
CA ARG A 55 2.00 19.37 -34.59
C ARG A 55 3.45 18.95 -34.31
N LYS A 56 4.41 19.74 -34.81
CA LYS A 56 5.79 19.60 -34.37
C LYS A 56 5.83 19.88 -32.87
N PHE A 57 6.22 18.89 -32.09
CA PHE A 57 6.43 19.07 -30.66
C PHE A 57 7.74 19.83 -30.44
N ARG A 58 7.80 20.59 -29.34
CA ARG A 58 9.05 21.17 -28.89
C ARG A 58 10.00 20.04 -28.51
N GLU A 59 11.22 20.10 -29.00
CA GLU A 59 12.26 19.12 -28.67
C GLU A 59 12.53 19.10 -27.16
N ARG A 60 12.78 17.89 -26.66
CA ARG A 60 13.10 17.67 -25.25
C ARG A 60 14.49 18.26 -24.97
N LYS A 61 14.64 18.86 -23.78
CA LYS A 61 15.94 19.36 -23.29
C LYS A 61 16.93 18.28 -22.91
N THR A 62 16.51 17.01 -22.84
CA THR A 62 17.33 15.90 -22.39
C THR A 62 17.25 14.75 -23.37
N THR A 63 18.35 14.01 -23.46
CA THR A 63 18.46 12.78 -24.25
C THR A 63 17.98 11.56 -23.46
N PRO A 64 17.66 10.43 -24.11
CA PRO A 64 17.26 9.20 -23.41
C PRO A 64 18.32 8.67 -22.43
N ARG A 65 19.61 8.86 -22.74
CA ARG A 65 20.72 8.44 -21.86
C ARG A 65 20.76 9.29 -20.59
N GLU A 66 20.55 10.60 -20.72
CA GLU A 66 20.46 11.50 -19.58
C GLU A 66 19.25 11.18 -18.71
N ASP A 67 18.09 10.91 -19.32
CA ASP A 67 16.90 10.49 -18.59
C ASP A 67 17.14 9.20 -17.79
N ALA A 68 17.83 8.22 -18.39
CA ALA A 68 18.22 7.00 -17.69
C ALA A 68 19.17 7.28 -16.51
N ALA A 69 20.12 8.19 -16.68
CA ALA A 69 21.02 8.61 -15.61
C ALA A 69 20.28 9.31 -14.46
N ILE A 70 19.31 10.18 -14.76
CA ILE A 70 18.45 10.84 -13.77
C ILE A 70 17.69 9.79 -12.94
N VAL A 71 17.12 8.78 -13.60
CA VAL A 71 16.40 7.69 -12.95
C VAL A 71 17.35 6.84 -12.10
N CYS A 72 18.55 6.54 -12.60
CA CYS A 72 19.56 5.79 -11.87
C CYS A 72 19.95 6.49 -10.56
N ILE A 73 20.27 7.78 -10.62
CA ILE A 73 20.61 8.59 -9.44
C ILE A 73 19.48 8.58 -8.40
N ALA A 74 18.23 8.71 -8.84
CA ALA A 74 17.08 8.67 -7.94
C ALA A 74 16.87 7.29 -7.29
N LYS A 75 17.17 6.20 -8.01
CA LYS A 75 17.09 4.84 -7.48
C LYS A 75 18.21 4.53 -6.48
N LEU A 76 19.42 5.05 -6.72
CA LEU A 76 20.56 4.92 -5.80
C LEU A 76 20.35 5.73 -4.51
N ASN A 77 19.60 6.84 -4.58
CA ASN A 77 19.31 7.70 -3.43
C ASN A 77 17.79 7.88 -3.19
N PRO A 78 17.07 6.88 -2.66
CA PRO A 78 15.60 6.90 -2.54
C PRO A 78 15.03 8.06 -1.71
N PHE A 79 15.81 8.59 -0.75
CA PHE A 79 15.39 9.69 0.13
C PHE A 79 15.74 11.08 -0.41
N ALA A 80 16.52 11.17 -1.50
CA ALA A 80 16.92 12.44 -2.07
C ALA A 80 15.77 13.09 -2.85
N GLY A 81 15.46 14.34 -2.51
CA GLY A 81 14.47 15.13 -3.24
C GLY A 81 14.97 15.61 -4.61
N ALA A 82 14.04 16.02 -5.48
CA ALA A 82 14.35 16.53 -6.81
C ALA A 82 15.38 17.70 -6.86
N PRO A 83 15.43 18.64 -5.89
CA PRO A 83 16.49 19.65 -5.83
C PRO A 83 17.90 19.04 -5.67
N LYS A 84 18.04 18.06 -4.79
CA LYS A 84 19.32 17.39 -4.54
C LYS A 84 19.76 16.55 -5.75
N ILE A 85 18.81 15.88 -6.39
CA ILE A 85 19.06 15.14 -7.64
C ILE A 85 19.51 16.11 -8.75
N LYS A 86 18.90 17.30 -8.86
CA LYS A 86 19.34 18.34 -9.82
C LYS A 86 20.81 18.73 -9.59
N GLU A 87 21.22 18.97 -8.34
CA GLU A 87 22.61 19.31 -8.00
C GLU A 87 23.57 18.19 -8.43
N GLN A 88 23.23 16.93 -8.14
CA GLN A 88 24.04 15.77 -8.53
C GLN A 88 24.15 15.63 -10.06
N ILE A 89 23.08 15.89 -10.80
CA ILE A 89 23.10 15.90 -12.27
C ILE A 89 23.97 17.04 -12.81
N ALA A 90 23.88 18.23 -12.23
CA ALA A 90 24.69 19.37 -12.65
C ALA A 90 26.19 19.11 -12.44
N GLN A 91 26.56 18.42 -11.37
CA GLN A 91 27.94 18.03 -11.10
C GLN A 91 28.42 16.89 -12.01
N ASN A 92 27.62 15.83 -12.17
CA ASN A 92 28.05 14.61 -12.88
C ASN A 92 27.95 14.73 -14.40
N LEU A 93 26.89 15.36 -14.90
CA LEU A 93 26.57 15.42 -16.33
C LEU A 93 26.76 16.83 -16.92
N LYS A 94 27.10 17.83 -16.09
CA LYS A 94 27.23 19.24 -16.51
C LYS A 94 25.96 19.80 -17.18
N LEU A 95 24.79 19.26 -16.83
CA LEU A 95 23.49 19.66 -17.38
C LEU A 95 22.73 20.55 -16.40
N ASN A 96 22.40 21.77 -16.83
CA ASN A 96 21.60 22.70 -16.03
C ASN A 96 20.09 22.53 -16.32
N LEU A 97 19.46 21.62 -15.58
CA LEU A 97 18.03 21.34 -15.70
C LEU A 97 17.21 22.06 -14.63
N SER A 98 15.96 22.40 -14.96
CA SER A 98 15.03 22.90 -13.93
C SER A 98 14.58 21.74 -13.02
N VAL A 99 14.24 22.03 -11.76
CA VAL A 99 13.69 21.00 -10.84
C VAL A 99 12.42 20.38 -11.40
N SER A 100 11.62 21.16 -12.15
CA SER A 100 10.42 20.68 -12.85
C SER A 100 10.75 19.68 -13.95
N THR A 101 11.86 19.88 -14.67
CA THR A 101 12.33 18.93 -15.68
C THR A 101 12.71 17.60 -15.02
N VAL A 102 13.48 17.65 -13.91
CA VAL A 102 13.83 16.45 -13.13
C VAL A 102 12.57 15.74 -12.63
N LYS A 103 11.62 16.47 -12.01
CA LYS A 103 10.32 15.91 -11.57
C LYS A 103 9.53 15.30 -12.73
N SER A 104 9.54 15.90 -13.91
CA SER A 104 8.85 15.36 -15.09
C SER A 104 9.43 14.01 -15.49
N ARG A 105 10.78 13.88 -15.56
CA ARG A 105 11.44 12.62 -15.94
C ARG A 105 11.25 11.51 -14.92
N LEU A 106 11.27 11.85 -13.63
CA LEU A 106 10.96 10.90 -12.57
C LEU A 106 9.51 10.41 -12.65
N ARG A 107 8.54 11.31 -12.90
CA ARG A 107 7.11 10.95 -13.03
C ARG A 107 6.83 10.08 -14.27
N GLU A 108 7.48 10.37 -15.40
CA GLU A 108 7.40 9.50 -16.60
C GLU A 108 7.83 8.06 -16.30
N ASN A 109 8.75 7.89 -15.34
CA ASN A 109 9.24 6.60 -14.85
C ASN A 109 8.52 6.11 -13.58
N LYS A 110 7.33 6.65 -13.28
CA LYS A 110 6.50 6.28 -12.11
C LYS A 110 7.20 6.45 -10.75
N LEU A 111 8.23 7.31 -10.67
CA LEU A 111 8.89 7.69 -9.42
C LEU A 111 8.25 8.95 -8.87
N PHE A 112 7.57 8.81 -7.72
CA PHE A 112 6.86 9.90 -7.06
C PHE A 112 7.47 10.20 -5.70
N GLY A 113 7.54 11.48 -5.34
CA GLY A 113 7.86 11.88 -3.97
C GLY A 113 6.77 11.36 -3.02
N ARG A 114 7.20 10.71 -1.95
CA ARG A 114 6.35 10.25 -0.84
C ARG A 114 6.89 10.82 0.46
N VAL A 115 6.00 11.02 1.42
CA VAL A 115 6.38 11.36 2.80
C VAL A 115 6.26 10.08 3.62
N ALA A 116 7.35 9.69 4.30
CA ALA A 116 7.29 8.57 5.23
C ALA A 116 6.23 8.85 6.29
N ARG A 117 5.38 7.86 6.60
CA ARG A 117 4.42 8.03 7.70
C ARG A 117 5.20 8.16 9.00
N LYS A 118 4.94 9.24 9.74
CA LYS A 118 5.39 9.34 11.13
C LYS A 118 4.66 8.24 11.90
N LYS A 119 5.33 7.09 12.10
CA LYS A 119 4.85 6.10 13.06
C LYS A 119 5.03 6.76 14.43
N PRO A 120 3.97 6.95 15.23
CA PRO A 120 4.18 7.38 16.60
C PRO A 120 5.17 6.39 17.22
N LEU A 121 6.29 6.88 17.72
CA LEU A 121 7.06 6.15 18.72
C LEU A 121 6.02 5.80 19.76
N VAL A 122 5.86 4.50 20.03
CA VAL A 122 4.82 3.95 20.91
C VAL A 122 4.70 4.92 22.09
N LEU A 123 3.65 5.76 22.10
CA LEU A 123 3.35 6.59 23.27
C LEU A 123 3.33 5.61 24.44
N LYS A 124 3.62 6.06 25.67
CA LYS A 124 3.42 5.30 26.92
C LYS A 124 2.00 4.72 26.98
N ARG A 125 1.72 3.71 26.17
CA ARG A 125 0.55 2.87 26.16
C ARG A 125 0.82 1.99 27.35
N ILE A 126 -0.11 2.02 28.28
CA ILE A 126 -0.17 1.04 29.34
C ILE A 126 -0.18 -0.32 28.62
N LEU A 127 0.97 -0.99 28.64
CA LEU A 127 1.11 -2.32 28.07
C LEU A 127 0.62 -3.28 29.14
N VAL A 128 -0.61 -3.76 28.98
CA VAL A 128 -1.14 -4.85 29.80
C VAL A 128 -0.73 -6.14 29.13
N ILE A 129 0.11 -6.91 29.81
CA ILE A 129 0.49 -8.24 29.37
C ILE A 129 -0.44 -9.22 30.07
N VAL A 130 -1.07 -10.09 29.31
CA VAL A 130 -1.97 -11.13 29.82
C VAL A 130 -1.54 -12.48 29.26
N TRP A 131 -1.69 -13.52 30.07
CA TRP A 131 -1.71 -14.89 29.61
C TRP A 131 -3.16 -15.36 29.61
N GLY A 132 -3.57 -16.08 28.57
CA GLY A 132 -4.91 -16.60 28.42
C GLY A 132 -4.87 -18.04 27.95
N SER A 133 -5.87 -18.82 28.37
CA SER A 133 -6.13 -20.15 27.85
C SER A 133 -7.59 -20.30 27.45
N PHE A 134 -7.88 -21.25 26.57
CA PHE A 134 -9.24 -21.67 26.26
C PHE A 134 -9.24 -23.14 25.81
N SER A 135 -10.40 -23.78 25.84
CA SER A 135 -10.58 -25.15 25.38
C SER A 135 -11.91 -25.29 24.64
N TRP A 136 -12.25 -26.52 24.25
CA TRP A 136 -13.59 -26.82 23.72
C TRP A 136 -14.71 -26.50 24.71
N SER A 137 -14.47 -26.59 26.03
CA SER A 137 -15.48 -26.27 27.05
C SER A 137 -15.73 -24.76 27.20
N GLY A 138 -14.88 -23.92 26.60
CA GLY A 138 -15.02 -22.46 26.64
C GLY A 138 -13.71 -21.73 26.92
N VAL A 139 -13.85 -20.45 27.29
CA VAL A 139 -12.70 -19.60 27.68
C VAL A 139 -12.17 -20.06 29.04
N GLY A 140 -10.86 -20.24 29.12
CA GLY A 140 -10.18 -20.62 30.35
C GLY A 140 -9.73 -19.41 31.14
N THR A 141 -8.65 -19.57 31.90
CA THR A 141 -8.13 -18.53 32.78
C THR A 141 -7.46 -17.40 31.99
N LEU A 142 -7.73 -16.16 32.40
CA LEU A 142 -7.05 -14.95 31.95
C LEU A 142 -6.25 -14.37 33.12
N TYR A 143 -4.93 -14.38 33.01
CA TYR A 143 -4.01 -13.97 34.06
C TYR A 143 -3.21 -12.75 33.63
N ARG A 144 -3.35 -11.65 34.38
CA ARG A 144 -2.60 -10.43 34.12
C ARG A 144 -1.19 -10.53 34.69
N ILE A 145 -0.20 -10.27 33.85
CA ILE A 145 1.21 -10.30 34.19
C ILE A 145 1.71 -8.88 34.46
N GLN A 146 2.36 -8.69 35.60
CA GLN A 146 3.05 -7.45 35.93
C GLN A 146 4.49 -7.51 35.42
N GLY A 147 4.81 -6.75 34.37
CA GLY A 147 6.15 -6.70 33.78
C GLY A 147 6.34 -7.65 32.60
N THR A 148 7.60 -8.00 32.30
CA THR A 148 7.95 -8.82 31.13
C THR A 148 7.88 -10.31 31.47
N VAL A 149 7.37 -11.13 30.55
CA VAL A 149 7.32 -12.59 30.72
C VAL A 149 8.69 -13.19 30.44
N ASP A 150 9.27 -13.86 31.42
CA ASP A 150 10.42 -14.74 31.25
C ASP A 150 10.01 -16.21 31.45
N GLN A 151 10.99 -17.12 31.38
CA GLN A 151 10.74 -18.54 31.58
C GLN A 151 10.30 -18.91 33.02
N HIS A 152 10.62 -18.09 34.03
CA HIS A 152 10.28 -18.35 35.42
C HIS A 152 8.83 -17.99 35.67
N ILE A 153 8.43 -16.79 35.26
CA ILE A 153 7.04 -16.32 35.30
C ILE A 153 6.16 -17.26 34.47
N TYR A 154 6.63 -17.69 33.30
CA TYR A 154 5.86 -18.65 32.49
C TYR A 154 5.64 -19.98 33.23
N LYS A 155 6.67 -20.56 33.85
CA LYS A 155 6.53 -21.79 34.66
C LYS A 155 5.52 -21.58 35.80
N GLU A 156 5.61 -20.45 36.50
CA GLU A 156 4.73 -20.12 37.61
C GLU A 156 3.26 -20.05 37.17
N ILE A 157 3.00 -19.45 36.00
CA ILE A 157 1.66 -19.42 35.40
C ILE A 157 1.20 -20.85 35.07
N LEU A 158 2.05 -21.69 34.50
CA LEU A 158 1.66 -23.07 34.20
C LEU A 158 1.31 -23.87 35.47
N GLU A 159 2.07 -23.66 36.54
CA GLU A 159 1.95 -24.38 37.81
C GLU A 159 0.78 -23.90 38.66
N ASN A 160 0.58 -22.58 38.75
CA ASN A 160 -0.41 -21.98 39.64
C ASN A 160 -1.73 -21.63 38.96
N VAL A 161 -1.75 -21.53 37.62
CA VAL A 161 -2.94 -21.07 36.87
C VAL A 161 -3.42 -22.12 35.87
N MET A 162 -2.54 -22.61 35.00
CA MET A 162 -2.94 -23.51 33.91
C MET A 162 -3.32 -24.90 34.43
N LEU A 163 -2.43 -25.54 35.19
CA LEU A 163 -2.60 -26.93 35.61
C LEU A 163 -3.78 -27.12 36.59
N PRO A 164 -3.99 -26.27 37.62
CA PRO A 164 -5.15 -26.38 38.50
C PRO A 164 -6.46 -26.23 37.72
N TYR A 165 -6.55 -25.24 36.81
CA TYR A 165 -7.71 -25.07 35.95
C TYR A 165 -7.97 -26.31 35.09
N ALA A 166 -6.92 -26.88 34.49
CA ALA A 166 -7.02 -28.07 33.66
C ALA A 166 -7.54 -29.28 34.44
N GLN A 167 -7.04 -29.49 35.66
CA GLN A 167 -7.46 -30.61 36.52
C GLN A 167 -8.92 -30.53 36.95
N GLU A 168 -9.44 -29.31 37.16
CA GLU A 168 -10.82 -29.10 37.59
C GLU A 168 -11.82 -29.10 36.43
N ASN A 169 -11.44 -28.58 35.26
CA ASN A 169 -12.40 -28.21 34.21
C ASN A 169 -12.27 -28.99 32.89
N LEU A 170 -11.16 -29.72 32.69
CA LEU A 170 -10.94 -30.48 31.45
C LEU A 170 -11.25 -31.97 31.64
N PRO A 171 -11.64 -32.68 30.56
CA PRO A 171 -11.81 -34.13 30.61
C PRO A 171 -10.51 -34.82 31.03
N LEU A 172 -10.60 -36.06 31.52
CA LEU A 172 -9.43 -36.84 31.99
C LEU A 172 -8.29 -36.92 30.95
N VAL A 173 -8.63 -36.89 29.67
CA VAL A 173 -7.69 -36.89 28.55
C VAL A 173 -7.77 -35.56 27.82
N TRP A 174 -6.68 -34.80 27.85
CA TRP A 174 -6.52 -33.53 27.17
C TRP A 174 -5.08 -33.37 26.66
N LYS A 175 -4.89 -32.46 25.70
CA LYS A 175 -3.57 -32.11 25.16
C LYS A 175 -3.31 -30.63 25.33
N PHE A 176 -2.08 -30.29 25.72
CA PHE A 176 -1.64 -28.91 25.86
C PHE A 176 -1.03 -28.40 24.56
N GLN A 177 -1.52 -27.26 24.07
CA GLN A 177 -0.94 -26.59 22.91
C GLN A 177 -0.27 -25.28 23.37
N GLN A 178 0.99 -25.10 22.97
CA GLN A 178 1.73 -23.84 23.13
C GLN A 178 2.52 -23.55 21.85
N ASP A 179 2.89 -22.29 21.62
CA ASP A 179 3.75 -21.92 20.49
C ASP A 179 5.23 -22.26 20.78
N ASN A 180 6.07 -22.08 19.75
CA ASN A 180 7.51 -22.32 19.83
C ASN A 180 8.30 -21.08 20.30
N ASP A 181 7.71 -20.23 21.14
CA ASP A 181 8.45 -19.09 21.70
C ASP A 181 9.66 -19.57 22.52
N PRO A 182 10.83 -18.90 22.43
CA PRO A 182 12.01 -19.25 23.21
C PRO A 182 11.74 -19.47 24.70
N LYS A 183 10.83 -18.70 25.32
CA LYS A 183 10.51 -18.82 26.76
C LYS A 183 9.68 -20.07 27.10
N HIS A 184 8.90 -20.59 26.15
CA HIS A 184 8.07 -21.80 26.32
C HIS A 184 8.84 -23.08 25.98
N THR A 185 9.91 -22.96 25.21
CA THR A 185 10.69 -24.10 24.68
C THR A 185 11.96 -24.40 25.47
N THR A 186 12.17 -23.69 26.59
CA THR A 186 13.35 -23.89 27.45
C THR A 186 13.36 -25.29 28.07
N LYS A 187 14.57 -25.77 28.41
CA LYS A 187 14.73 -27.07 29.08
C LYS A 187 13.92 -27.16 30.37
N ARG A 188 13.84 -26.06 31.12
CA ARG A 188 13.11 -25.97 32.39
C ARG A 188 11.62 -26.24 32.22
N ILE A 189 11.00 -25.63 31.21
CA ILE A 189 9.57 -25.83 30.91
C ILE A 189 9.32 -27.25 30.43
N LYS A 190 10.17 -27.77 29.52
CA LYS A 190 10.04 -29.15 29.02
C LYS A 190 10.12 -30.18 30.14
N VAL A 191 11.09 -30.05 31.04
CA VAL A 191 11.24 -30.95 32.20
C VAL A 191 10.02 -30.88 33.11
N TRP A 192 9.50 -29.68 33.39
CA TRP A 192 8.31 -29.53 34.23
C TRP A 192 7.05 -30.14 33.59
N LEU A 193 6.84 -29.95 32.28
CA LEU A 193 5.71 -30.54 31.55
C LEU A 193 5.77 -32.08 31.58
N THR A 194 6.96 -32.66 31.36
CA THR A 194 7.16 -34.10 31.45
C THR A 194 6.97 -34.63 32.87
N ALA A 195 7.49 -33.93 33.89
CA ALA A 195 7.33 -34.32 35.30
C ALA A 195 5.87 -34.35 35.75
N ASN A 196 5.04 -33.42 35.22
CA ASN A 196 3.61 -33.36 35.49
C ASN A 196 2.75 -34.21 34.53
N LYS A 197 3.37 -35.03 33.66
CA LYS A 197 2.69 -35.92 32.70
C LYS A 197 1.73 -35.18 31.76
N ILE A 198 2.08 -33.96 31.38
CA ILE A 198 1.28 -33.14 30.46
C ILE A 198 1.65 -33.53 29.01
N ASP A 199 0.68 -34.04 28.24
CA ASP A 199 0.88 -34.31 26.80
C ASP A 199 0.87 -32.98 26.03
N VAL A 200 2.00 -32.64 25.43
CA VAL A 200 2.17 -31.39 24.66
C VAL A 200 2.05 -31.70 23.18
N LEU A 201 1.16 -31.00 22.50
CA LEU A 201 0.97 -31.14 21.06
C LEU A 201 2.23 -30.68 20.32
N GLY A 202 2.78 -31.55 19.47
CA GLY A 202 3.90 -31.21 18.59
C GLY A 202 3.50 -30.11 17.62
N TRP A 203 4.14 -28.94 17.72
CA TRP A 203 3.79 -27.77 16.92
C TRP A 203 4.90 -27.40 15.93
N PRO A 204 4.59 -27.20 14.63
CA PRO A 204 5.57 -26.74 13.65
C PRO A 204 6.07 -25.31 13.94
N ALA A 205 7.29 -24.99 13.51
CA ALA A 205 7.84 -23.64 13.62
C ALA A 205 7.03 -22.65 12.76
N GLN A 206 6.93 -21.39 13.19
CA GLN A 206 6.31 -20.27 12.45
C GLN A 206 4.83 -20.47 12.05
N SER A 207 4.07 -21.27 12.78
CA SER A 207 2.65 -21.53 12.50
C SER A 207 1.72 -20.79 13.47
N LEU A 208 1.78 -19.45 13.43
CA LEU A 208 0.90 -18.56 14.22
C LEU A 208 -0.55 -18.61 13.73
N ASP A 209 -0.74 -18.81 12.42
CA ASP A 209 -2.03 -18.96 11.75
C ASP A 209 -2.81 -20.22 12.18
N LEU A 210 -2.10 -21.26 12.62
CA LEU A 210 -2.70 -22.49 13.11
C LEU A 210 -3.13 -22.41 14.57
N ASN A 211 -2.74 -21.37 15.32
CA ASN A 211 -3.05 -21.27 16.74
C ASN A 211 -4.44 -20.64 16.94
N PRO A 212 -5.46 -21.40 17.38
CA PRO A 212 -6.82 -20.87 17.42
C PRO A 212 -7.01 -19.76 18.47
N ILE A 213 -6.14 -19.67 19.49
CA ILE A 213 -6.19 -18.58 20.48
C ILE A 213 -5.88 -17.21 19.85
N GLU A 214 -5.12 -17.17 18.75
CA GLU A 214 -4.84 -15.92 18.03
C GLU A 214 -6.10 -15.31 17.43
N ASN A 215 -7.10 -16.14 17.08
CA ASN A 215 -8.39 -15.64 16.62
C ASN A 215 -9.19 -15.02 17.77
N LEU A 216 -9.09 -15.60 18.97
CA LEU A 216 -9.68 -15.02 20.18
C LEU A 216 -9.02 -13.69 20.53
N TRP A 217 -7.69 -13.60 20.49
CA TRP A 217 -6.96 -12.36 20.72
C TRP A 217 -7.33 -11.25 19.73
N LYS A 218 -7.55 -11.58 18.45
CA LYS A 218 -8.06 -10.61 17.46
C LYS A 218 -9.45 -10.08 17.82
N GLU A 219 -10.31 -10.89 18.42
CA GLU A 219 -11.64 -10.44 18.88
C GLU A 219 -11.52 -9.55 20.11
N VAL A 220 -10.68 -9.94 21.08
CA VAL A 220 -10.37 -9.15 22.28
C VAL A 220 -9.81 -7.78 21.89
N ASP A 221 -8.80 -7.74 21.02
CA ASP A 221 -8.21 -6.50 20.52
C ASP A 221 -9.26 -5.61 19.81
N ARG A 222 -10.15 -6.20 19.01
CA ARG A 222 -11.22 -5.44 18.34
C ARG A 222 -12.16 -4.80 19.35
N ASN A 223 -12.53 -5.51 20.41
CA ASN A 223 -13.43 -5.00 21.43
C ASN A 223 -12.75 -3.97 22.34
N ILE A 224 -11.49 -4.19 22.75
CA ILE A 224 -10.70 -3.20 23.52
C ILE A 224 -10.54 -1.90 22.72
N ASN A 225 -10.25 -1.99 21.42
CA ASN A 225 -10.09 -0.79 20.58
C ASN A 225 -11.40 0.01 20.43
N ARG A 226 -12.57 -0.62 20.64
CA ARG A 226 -13.86 0.09 20.67
C ARG A 226 -14.11 0.81 22.00
N LEU A 227 -13.54 0.32 23.10
CA LEU A 227 -13.87 0.81 24.45
C LEU A 227 -13.20 2.15 24.82
N THR A 228 -12.31 2.70 23.99
CA THR A 228 -11.63 3.99 24.25
C THR A 228 -11.10 4.12 25.69
N ALA A 229 -10.60 3.03 26.28
CA ALA A 229 -10.09 3.03 27.66
C ALA A 229 -8.91 4.01 27.76
N THR A 230 -9.02 4.98 28.67
CA THR A 230 -8.04 6.06 28.85
C THR A 230 -7.06 5.80 29.99
N ASN A 231 -7.32 4.81 30.85
CA ASN A 231 -6.50 4.42 31.97
C ASN A 231 -6.57 2.89 32.18
N LEU A 232 -5.75 2.36 33.12
CA LEU A 232 -5.63 0.93 33.40
C LEU A 232 -6.86 0.35 34.12
N ASP A 233 -7.54 1.15 34.95
CA ASP A 233 -8.66 0.67 35.78
C ASP A 233 -9.93 0.48 34.95
N HIS A 234 -10.02 1.16 33.80
CA HIS A 234 -11.12 1.05 32.85
C HIS A 234 -10.91 -0.06 31.80
N LEU A 235 -9.78 -0.77 31.83
CA LEU A 235 -9.37 -1.78 30.85
C LEU A 235 -9.42 -3.19 31.47
#